data_AF-A0A7S2YGG3-F1
#
_entry.id   AF-A0A7S2YGG3-F1
#
_cell.length_a   1.000
_cell.length_b   1.000
_cell.length_c   1.000
_cell.angle_alpha   90.00
_cell.angle_beta   90.00
_cell.angle_gamma   90.00
#
_symmetry.space_group_name_H-M   'P 1'
#
loop_
_entity.id
_entity.type
_entity.pdbx_description
1 polymer ?
#
loop_
_entity_poly.entity_id
_entity_poly.type
_entity_poly.pdbx_seq_one_letter_code
_entity_poly.pdbx_strand_id
1 'polypeptide(L)'
;MTSKSSCLSSTNTSIARIDTHPDDVSTNQDIEGSTSPTKQKRKVSFDEDPPSVQLIPYLGCMSVFEISSIWYLAEDYEIMREEQSRTIRTVSKSSSTFEETDEQSFRGLEAKTKGGTLVRDSMRRRSIECVLEQQEMQGHRNESKIECIAQIYRKESLQSLAEARELALEDQRCAKTYLASNKEKDAQQLKKIAKQWSRRRMGSFGKIKTFFSAGKVSAPPGSSSPRSLRRGMLRWSSSRTHIAEVVSSPDCSRTLVSGVA
;
A
#
# COMPACT_ATOMS: atom_id res chain seq x y z
N MET A 1 15.52 52.04 -10.50
CA MET A 1 16.11 51.07 -11.44
C MET A 1 17.07 50.20 -10.65
N THR A 2 16.61 49.06 -10.12
CA THR A 2 17.44 48.14 -9.33
C THR A 2 17.35 46.75 -9.95
N SER A 3 18.36 46.42 -10.74
CA SER A 3 18.52 45.12 -11.40
C SER A 3 18.78 44.05 -10.34
N LYS A 4 17.81 43.16 -10.11
CA LYS A 4 18.01 41.94 -9.33
C LYS A 4 18.60 40.87 -10.24
N SER A 5 19.90 40.68 -10.12
CA SER A 5 20.64 39.56 -10.68
C SER A 5 20.18 38.27 -10.01
N SER A 6 19.49 37.40 -10.75
CA SER A 6 19.09 36.08 -10.30
C SER A 6 20.23 35.10 -10.53
N CYS A 7 20.89 34.74 -9.43
CA CYS A 7 21.82 33.63 -9.32
C CYS A 7 21.09 32.31 -9.57
N LEU A 8 21.17 31.81 -10.80
CA LEU A 8 20.89 30.41 -11.13
C LEU A 8 22.02 29.57 -10.52
N SER A 9 21.81 29.04 -9.32
CA SER A 9 22.70 28.04 -8.74
C SER A 9 22.48 26.73 -9.49
N SER A 10 23.32 26.48 -10.49
CA SER A 10 23.46 25.17 -11.12
C SER A 10 23.83 24.16 -10.03
N THR A 11 22.87 23.37 -9.57
CA THR A 11 23.17 22.18 -8.78
C THR A 11 23.88 21.21 -9.71
N ASN A 12 25.21 21.18 -9.61
CA ASN A 12 26.05 20.13 -10.16
C ASN A 12 25.62 18.82 -9.50
N THR A 13 24.63 18.14 -10.08
CA THR A 13 24.36 16.74 -9.79
C THR A 13 25.58 15.99 -10.29
N SER A 14 26.53 15.78 -9.38
CA SER A 14 27.69 14.92 -9.60
C SER A 14 27.12 13.52 -9.82
N ILE A 15 26.84 13.19 -11.08
CA ILE A 15 26.55 11.84 -11.53
C ILE A 15 27.79 11.05 -11.14
N ALA A 16 27.71 10.34 -10.01
CA ALA A 16 28.69 9.35 -9.66
C ALA A 16 28.78 8.42 -10.87
N ARG A 17 29.86 8.54 -11.64
CA ARG A 17 30.21 7.60 -12.69
C ARG A 17 30.30 6.26 -11.99
N ILE A 18 29.30 5.42 -12.23
CA ILE A 18 29.43 4.01 -11.96
C ILE A 18 30.49 3.58 -12.97
N ASP A 19 31.75 3.53 -12.53
CA ASP A 19 32.85 2.95 -13.28
C ASP A 19 32.54 1.47 -13.46
N THR A 20 31.72 1.16 -14.46
CA THR A 20 31.60 -0.19 -14.99
C THR A 20 32.90 -0.47 -15.71
N HIS A 21 33.82 -1.12 -15.01
CA HIS A 21 35.09 -1.62 -15.53
C HIS A 21 34.79 -2.49 -16.76
N PRO A 22 35.34 -2.18 -17.96
CA PRO A 22 35.02 -2.87 -19.20
C PRO A 22 35.61 -4.29 -19.33
N ASP A 23 36.25 -4.81 -18.27
CA ASP A 23 36.97 -6.10 -18.31
C ASP A 23 36.28 -7.26 -17.57
N ASP A 24 35.06 -7.07 -17.06
CA ASP A 24 34.23 -8.21 -16.64
C ASP A 24 33.56 -8.90 -17.85
N VAL A 25 34.36 -9.18 -18.88
CA VAL A 25 34.10 -10.31 -19.78
C VAL A 25 34.38 -11.55 -18.95
N SER A 26 33.29 -12.13 -18.45
CA SER A 26 33.24 -13.36 -17.69
C SER A 26 34.03 -14.47 -18.40
N THR A 27 35.30 -14.57 -18.04
CA THR A 27 36.13 -15.73 -18.31
C THR A 27 35.68 -16.77 -17.30
N ASN A 28 35.18 -17.90 -17.81
CA ASN A 28 34.89 -19.08 -17.00
C ASN A 28 36.17 -19.55 -16.31
N GLN A 29 36.45 -19.02 -15.12
CA GLN A 29 37.38 -19.63 -14.20
C GLN A 29 36.59 -20.58 -13.32
N ASP A 30 36.86 -21.86 -13.51
CA ASP A 30 36.46 -22.94 -12.63
C ASP A 30 37.08 -22.69 -11.24
N ILE A 31 36.33 -21.98 -10.39
CA ILE A 31 36.63 -21.85 -8.97
C ILE A 31 36.19 -23.17 -8.32
N GLU A 32 37.09 -24.14 -8.33
CA GLU A 32 37.02 -25.29 -7.44
C GLU A 32 37.20 -24.80 -5.99
N GLY A 33 36.22 -25.07 -5.12
CA GLY A 33 36.45 -25.07 -3.66
C GLY A 33 35.94 -23.88 -2.84
N SER A 34 34.93 -23.14 -3.31
CA SER A 34 34.15 -22.26 -2.43
C SER A 34 32.75 -22.85 -2.23
N THR A 35 32.45 -23.31 -1.01
CA THR A 35 31.12 -23.71 -0.57
C THR A 35 30.21 -22.48 -0.51
N SER A 36 29.88 -21.96 -1.69
CA SER A 36 28.90 -20.90 -1.86
C SER A 36 27.58 -21.35 -1.23
N PRO A 37 26.85 -20.47 -0.52
CA PRO A 37 25.52 -20.78 -0.06
C PRO A 37 24.71 -21.14 -1.30
N THR A 38 24.35 -22.41 -1.41
CA THR A 38 23.60 -22.96 -2.53
C THR A 38 22.39 -22.05 -2.72
N LYS A 39 22.37 -21.30 -3.83
CA LYS A 39 21.23 -20.46 -4.20
C LYS A 39 20.04 -21.40 -4.25
N GLN A 40 19.24 -21.41 -3.19
CA GLN A 40 18.02 -22.20 -3.13
C GLN A 40 17.20 -21.77 -4.34
N LYS A 41 17.09 -22.66 -5.32
CA LYS A 41 16.24 -22.44 -6.49
C LYS A 41 14.87 -22.22 -5.90
N ARG A 42 14.38 -20.98 -5.93
CA ARG A 42 13.02 -20.65 -5.51
C ARG A 42 12.09 -21.46 -6.39
N LYS A 43 11.61 -22.59 -5.86
CA LYS A 43 10.64 -23.43 -6.54
C LYS A 43 9.31 -22.72 -6.37
N VAL A 44 8.84 -22.10 -7.44
CA VAL A 44 7.46 -21.61 -7.52
C VAL A 44 6.60 -22.86 -7.68
N SER A 45 6.07 -23.36 -6.57
CA SER A 45 4.96 -24.30 -6.59
C SER A 45 3.68 -23.50 -6.59
N PHE A 46 2.78 -23.80 -7.52
CA PHE A 46 1.39 -23.39 -7.42
C PHE A 46 0.73 -24.33 -6.42
N ASP A 47 -0.18 -23.81 -5.60
CA ASP A 47 -1.02 -24.68 -4.77
C ASP A 47 -1.75 -25.66 -5.70
N GLU A 48 -1.82 -26.93 -5.29
CA GLU A 48 -2.54 -27.97 -6.04
C GLU A 48 -4.05 -27.72 -6.04
N ASP A 49 -4.51 -26.88 -5.13
CA ASP A 49 -5.89 -26.46 -5.07
C ASP A 49 -6.24 -25.60 -6.30
N PRO A 50 -7.37 -25.86 -6.97
CA PRO A 50 -7.81 -25.03 -8.06
C PRO A 50 -7.96 -23.58 -7.56
N PRO A 51 -7.47 -22.58 -8.29
CA PRO A 51 -7.55 -21.19 -7.84
C PRO A 51 -9.00 -20.84 -7.58
N SER A 52 -9.31 -20.34 -6.38
CA SER A 52 -10.67 -19.90 -6.08
C SER A 52 -10.96 -18.65 -6.92
N VAL A 53 -11.75 -18.80 -7.99
CA VAL A 53 -12.20 -17.67 -8.79
C VAL A 53 -13.39 -17.04 -8.07
N GLN A 54 -13.18 -15.86 -7.50
CA GLN A 54 -14.28 -15.05 -6.99
C GLN A 54 -14.86 -14.25 -8.15
N LEU A 55 -16.12 -14.54 -8.48
CA LEU A 55 -16.85 -13.75 -9.47
C LEU A 55 -17.22 -12.41 -8.82
N ILE A 56 -16.75 -11.31 -9.39
CA ILE A 56 -17.20 -9.97 -9.02
C ILE A 56 -18.52 -9.74 -9.76
N PRO A 57 -19.66 -9.63 -9.06
CA PRO A 57 -20.94 -9.43 -9.71
C PRO A 57 -20.96 -8.08 -10.45
N TYR A 58 -21.55 -8.07 -11.64
CA TYR A 58 -21.84 -6.83 -12.33
C TYR A 58 -22.84 -6.01 -11.52
N LEU A 59 -22.64 -4.69 -11.43
CA LEU A 59 -23.51 -3.77 -10.68
C LEU A 59 -25.00 -3.91 -11.03
N GLY A 60 -25.33 -4.13 -12.31
CA GLY A 60 -26.72 -4.32 -12.73
C GLY A 60 -27.36 -5.65 -12.33
N CYS A 61 -26.56 -6.60 -11.83
CA CYS A 61 -27.02 -7.89 -11.29
C CYS A 61 -27.08 -7.90 -9.75
N MET A 62 -26.64 -6.83 -9.08
CA MET A 62 -26.68 -6.73 -7.63
C MET A 62 -28.09 -6.38 -7.17
N SER A 63 -28.55 -7.01 -6.09
CA SER A 63 -29.82 -6.67 -5.46
C SER A 63 -29.77 -5.26 -4.84
N VAL A 64 -30.94 -4.63 -4.64
CA VAL A 64 -31.04 -3.31 -3.99
C VAL A 64 -30.43 -3.33 -2.58
N PHE A 65 -30.57 -4.46 -1.86
CA PHE A 65 -29.95 -4.64 -0.55
C PHE A 65 -28.42 -4.64 -0.64
N GLU A 66 -27.85 -5.39 -1.59
CA GLU A 66 -26.40 -5.40 -1.81
C GLU A 66 -25.87 -4.03 -2.22
N ILE A 67 -26.58 -3.33 -3.12
CA ILE A 67 -26.24 -1.96 -3.52
C ILE A 67 -26.29 -1.02 -2.31
N SER A 68 -27.31 -1.12 -1.47
CA SER A 68 -27.41 -0.33 -0.24
C SER A 68 -26.36 -0.70 0.82
N SER A 69 -25.76 -1.89 0.72
CA SER A 69 -24.67 -2.34 1.58
C SER A 69 -23.29 -1.98 1.06
N ILE A 70 -23.18 -1.34 -0.11
CA ILE A 70 -21.93 -0.80 -0.61
C ILE A 70 -21.42 0.26 0.37
N TRP A 71 -20.11 0.27 0.56
CA TRP A 71 -19.45 1.03 1.61
C TRP A 71 -19.48 2.55 1.44
N TYR A 72 -19.91 3.04 0.28
CA TYR A 72 -20.00 4.46 -0.04
C TYR A 72 -21.22 4.71 -0.93
N LEU A 73 -21.88 5.84 -0.69
CA LEU A 73 -23.01 6.31 -1.48
C LEU A 73 -22.53 7.05 -2.74
N ALA A 74 -23.47 7.36 -3.64
CA ALA A 74 -23.15 8.14 -4.83
C ALA A 74 -22.65 9.55 -4.46
N GLU A 75 -23.21 10.13 -3.41
CA GLU A 75 -22.80 11.42 -2.85
C GLU A 75 -21.36 11.36 -2.32
N ASP A 76 -21.00 10.30 -1.59
CA ASP A 76 -19.63 10.10 -1.09
C ASP A 76 -18.64 9.99 -2.26
N TYR A 77 -19.02 9.28 -3.33
CA TYR A 77 -18.20 9.16 -4.52
C TYR A 77 -17.96 10.49 -5.22
N GLU A 78 -18.99 11.35 -5.36
CA GLU A 78 -18.80 12.68 -5.95
C GLU A 78 -17.92 13.57 -5.06
N ILE A 79 -18.06 13.50 -3.74
CA ILE A 79 -17.16 14.20 -2.80
C ILE A 79 -15.72 13.72 -3.00
N MET A 80 -15.48 12.41 -2.99
CA MET A 80 -14.14 11.83 -3.22
C MET A 80 -13.55 12.26 -4.56
N ARG A 81 -14.38 12.30 -5.62
CA ARG A 81 -13.97 12.76 -6.95
C ARG A 81 -13.59 14.24 -6.95
N GLU A 82 -14.36 15.09 -6.29
CA GLU A 82 -14.07 16.52 -6.19
C GLU A 82 -12.78 16.77 -5.41
N GLU A 83 -12.60 16.09 -4.28
CA GLU A 83 -11.38 16.14 -3.46
C GLU A 83 -10.16 15.68 -4.27
N GLN A 84 -10.25 14.54 -4.96
CA GLN A 84 -9.19 14.05 -5.83
C GLN A 84 -8.85 15.07 -6.92
N SER A 85 -9.86 15.66 -7.56
CA SER A 85 -9.68 16.67 -8.60
C SER A 85 -9.00 17.92 -8.07
N ARG A 86 -9.37 18.36 -6.85
CA ARG A 86 -8.73 19.48 -6.16
C ARG A 86 -7.26 19.16 -5.88
N THR A 87 -6.95 17.99 -5.33
CA THR A 87 -5.58 17.56 -5.06
C THR A 87 -4.73 17.55 -6.33
N ILE A 88 -5.23 16.95 -7.42
CA ILE A 88 -4.51 16.93 -8.70
C ILE A 88 -4.25 18.35 -9.20
N ARG A 89 -5.25 19.24 -9.17
CA ARG A 89 -5.08 20.64 -9.61
C ARG A 89 -4.04 21.37 -8.78
N THR A 90 -4.01 21.15 -7.46
CA THR A 90 -3.01 21.75 -6.56
C THR A 90 -1.61 21.24 -6.90
N VAL A 91 -1.45 19.93 -7.03
CA VAL A 91 -0.17 19.28 -7.37
C VAL A 91 0.34 19.76 -8.73
N SER A 92 -0.51 19.82 -9.75
CA SER A 92 -0.14 20.27 -11.09
C SER A 92 0.22 21.77 -11.17
N LYS A 93 -0.34 22.61 -10.30
CA LYS A 93 -0.02 24.05 -10.23
C LYS A 93 1.25 24.34 -9.42
N SER A 94 1.60 23.49 -8.46
CA SER A 94 2.81 23.67 -7.66
C SER A 94 4.06 23.55 -8.54
N SER A 95 4.90 24.59 -8.55
CA SER A 95 6.00 24.70 -9.51
C SER A 95 7.36 24.24 -9.00
N SER A 96 7.57 24.04 -7.70
CA SER A 96 8.90 23.63 -7.23
C SER A 96 8.96 22.82 -5.95
N THR A 97 7.99 22.90 -5.03
CA THR A 97 8.05 22.11 -3.80
C THR A 97 6.68 22.13 -3.17
N PHE A 98 5.98 21.00 -3.20
CA PHE A 98 4.77 20.84 -2.42
C PHE A 98 5.20 20.36 -1.04
N GLU A 99 4.90 21.13 0.00
CA GLU A 99 5.09 20.67 1.38
C GLU A 99 3.98 19.67 1.70
N GLU A 100 4.35 18.44 2.07
CA GLU A 100 3.38 17.47 2.55
C GLU A 100 2.77 17.97 3.86
N THR A 101 1.44 17.95 3.92
CA THR A 101 0.70 18.16 5.16
C THR A 101 0.07 16.84 5.58
N ASP A 102 -0.38 16.74 6.83
CA ASP A 102 -1.10 15.55 7.32
C ASP A 102 -2.37 15.25 6.49
N GLU A 103 -2.89 16.25 5.78
CA GLU A 103 -4.10 16.18 4.94
C GLU A 103 -3.78 15.95 3.46
N GLN A 104 -2.55 16.24 3.03
CA GLN A 104 -2.16 16.22 1.61
C GLN A 104 -0.77 15.61 1.46
N SER A 105 -0.73 14.41 0.89
CA SER A 105 0.51 13.75 0.46
C SER A 105 0.60 13.77 -1.06
N PHE A 106 1.82 13.97 -1.57
CA PHE A 106 2.10 13.89 -3.00
C PHE A 106 2.60 12.49 -3.41
N ARG A 107 2.78 11.57 -2.46
CA ARG A 107 3.28 10.23 -2.73
C ARG A 107 2.36 9.50 -3.71
N GLY A 108 2.95 8.91 -4.75
CA GLY A 108 2.23 8.30 -5.88
C GLY A 108 1.70 9.30 -6.92
N LEU A 109 1.83 10.62 -6.69
CA LEU A 109 1.47 11.68 -7.63
C LEU A 109 2.70 12.45 -8.14
N GLU A 110 3.91 11.98 -7.85
CA GLU A 110 5.17 12.63 -8.23
C GLU A 110 5.22 12.86 -9.74
N ALA A 111 4.87 11.85 -10.53
CA ALA A 111 4.83 11.92 -11.98
C ALA A 111 3.72 12.82 -12.55
N LYS A 112 2.78 13.30 -11.70
CA LYS A 112 1.71 14.25 -12.07
C LYS A 112 2.07 15.69 -11.74
N THR A 113 3.12 15.91 -10.95
CA THR A 113 3.71 17.25 -10.79
C THR A 113 4.31 17.72 -12.12
N LYS A 114 4.42 19.04 -12.31
CA LYS A 114 5.09 19.60 -13.48
C LYS A 114 6.55 19.11 -13.57
N GLY A 115 7.28 19.12 -12.45
CA GLY A 115 8.66 18.64 -12.37
C GLY A 115 8.79 17.15 -12.70
N GLY A 116 7.99 16.30 -12.06
CA GLY A 116 8.02 14.85 -12.31
C GLY A 116 7.57 14.47 -13.72
N THR A 117 6.63 15.20 -14.31
CA THR A 117 6.26 15.02 -15.74
C THR A 117 7.46 15.32 -16.64
N LEU A 118 8.14 16.46 -16.42
CA LEU A 118 9.32 16.84 -17.21
C LEU A 118 10.46 15.84 -17.06
N VAL A 119 10.75 15.37 -15.85
CA VAL A 119 11.77 14.34 -15.59
C VAL A 119 11.43 13.06 -16.34
N ARG A 120 10.19 12.56 -16.18
CA ARG A 120 9.76 11.33 -16.85
C ARG A 120 9.81 11.44 -18.38
N ASP A 121 9.36 12.56 -18.93
CA ASP A 121 9.39 12.81 -20.37
C ASP A 121 10.83 12.94 -20.88
N SER A 122 11.73 13.54 -20.09
CA SER A 122 13.16 13.63 -20.40
C SER A 122 13.81 12.24 -20.43
N MET A 123 13.57 11.40 -19.42
CA MET A 123 14.11 10.03 -19.37
C MET A 123 13.58 9.17 -20.52
N ARG A 124 12.29 9.32 -20.84
CA ARG A 124 11.67 8.64 -21.98
C ARG A 124 12.30 9.08 -23.30
N ARG A 125 12.43 10.39 -23.54
CA ARG A 125 13.04 10.94 -24.76
C ARG A 125 14.47 10.44 -24.92
N ARG A 126 15.28 10.55 -23.87
CA ARG A 126 16.65 10.06 -23.84
C ARG A 126 16.75 8.57 -24.20
N SER A 127 15.89 7.73 -23.61
CA SER A 127 15.87 6.29 -23.91
C SER A 127 15.53 6.01 -25.38
N ILE A 128 14.63 6.80 -25.98
CA ILE A 128 14.26 6.70 -27.39
C ILE A 128 15.42 7.17 -28.27
N GLU A 129 16.02 8.32 -27.97
CA GLU A 129 17.15 8.89 -28.70
C GLU A 129 18.33 7.91 -28.75
N CYS A 130 18.70 7.29 -27.63
CA CYS A 130 19.77 6.28 -27.59
C CYS A 130 19.46 5.04 -28.46
N VAL A 131 18.19 4.62 -28.53
CA VAL A 131 17.78 3.51 -29.41
C VAL A 131 17.88 3.91 -30.88
N LEU A 132 17.41 5.11 -31.24
CA LEU A 132 17.46 5.61 -32.60
C LEU A 132 18.90 5.80 -33.08
N GLU A 133 19.76 6.38 -32.26
CA GLU A 133 21.20 6.53 -32.54
C GLU A 133 21.86 5.17 -32.79
N GLN A 134 21.55 4.16 -31.97
CA GLN A 134 22.08 2.81 -32.18
C GLN A 134 21.56 2.17 -33.47
N GLN A 135 20.29 2.38 -33.81
CA GLN A 135 19.70 1.88 -35.06
C GLN A 135 20.33 2.54 -36.28
N GLU A 136 20.57 3.85 -36.23
CA GLU A 136 21.26 4.60 -37.29
C GLU A 136 22.70 4.09 -37.49
N MET A 137 23.45 3.89 -36.39
CA MET A 137 24.80 3.30 -36.46
C MET A 137 24.80 1.88 -37.07
N GLN A 138 23.80 1.06 -36.74
CA GLN A 138 23.64 -0.27 -37.32
C GLN A 138 23.32 -0.21 -38.82
N GLY A 139 22.47 0.74 -39.23
CA GLY A 139 22.14 1.02 -40.62
C GLY A 139 23.38 1.41 -41.44
N HIS A 140 24.22 2.31 -40.94
CA HIS A 140 25.47 2.69 -41.62
C HIS A 140 26.46 1.53 -41.78
N ARG A 141 26.40 0.52 -40.92
CA ARG A 141 27.28 -0.66 -40.96
C ARG A 141 26.66 -1.85 -41.69
N ASN A 142 25.41 -1.75 -42.16
CA ASN A 142 24.62 -2.86 -42.68
C ASN A 142 24.55 -4.06 -41.70
N GLU A 143 24.51 -3.79 -40.39
CA GLU A 143 24.36 -4.81 -39.36
C GLU A 143 22.96 -4.76 -38.74
N SER A 144 22.42 -5.89 -38.28
CA SER A 144 21.17 -5.93 -37.51
C SER A 144 21.39 -6.74 -36.24
N LYS A 145 21.67 -6.04 -35.14
CA LYS A 145 22.01 -6.63 -33.84
C LYS A 145 20.99 -6.17 -32.79
N ILE A 146 19.88 -6.88 -32.71
CA ILE A 146 18.75 -6.57 -31.81
C ILE A 146 19.21 -6.54 -30.34
N GLU A 147 20.06 -7.48 -29.93
CA GLU A 147 20.58 -7.57 -28.56
C GLU A 147 21.33 -6.31 -28.12
N CYS A 148 22.04 -5.64 -29.04
CA CYS A 148 22.76 -4.41 -28.74
C CYS A 148 21.78 -3.26 -28.42
N ILE A 149 20.68 -3.15 -29.17
CA ILE A 149 19.62 -2.15 -28.91
C ILE A 149 18.96 -2.42 -27.56
N ALA A 150 18.65 -3.68 -27.26
CA ALA A 150 18.07 -4.08 -25.99
C ALA A 150 18.98 -3.75 -24.81
N GLN A 151 20.29 -3.98 -24.94
CA GLN A 151 21.29 -3.63 -23.92
C GLN A 151 21.36 -2.11 -23.68
N ILE A 152 21.33 -1.30 -24.74
CA ILE A 152 21.36 0.17 -24.61
C ILE A 152 20.10 0.69 -23.93
N TYR A 153 18.91 0.23 -24.36
CA TYR A 153 17.67 0.61 -23.69
C TYR A 153 17.67 0.19 -22.21
N ARG A 154 18.13 -1.04 -21.93
CA ARG A 154 18.27 -1.53 -20.55
C ARG A 154 19.19 -0.62 -19.74
N LYS A 155 20.35 -0.23 -20.28
CA LYS A 155 21.31 0.65 -19.62
C LYS A 155 20.67 1.99 -19.24
N GLU A 156 19.96 2.63 -20.16
CA GLU A 156 19.29 3.91 -19.89
C GLU A 156 18.16 3.74 -18.85
N SER A 157 17.41 2.63 -18.90
CA SER A 157 16.35 2.35 -17.93
C SER A 157 16.84 2.11 -16.49
N LEU A 158 18.12 1.79 -16.29
CA LEU A 158 18.70 1.58 -14.95
C LEU A 158 18.68 2.86 -14.11
N GLN A 159 18.76 4.04 -14.75
CA GLN A 159 18.68 5.31 -14.04
C GLN A 159 17.31 5.46 -13.36
N SER A 160 16.22 5.25 -14.11
CA SER A 160 14.87 5.30 -13.54
C SER A 160 14.65 4.26 -12.44
N LEU A 161 15.25 3.07 -12.58
CA LEU A 161 15.22 2.06 -11.52
C LEU A 161 15.96 2.50 -10.26
N ALA A 162 17.12 3.15 -10.40
CA ALA A 162 17.89 3.66 -9.28
C ALA A 162 17.11 4.76 -8.52
N GLU A 163 16.55 5.72 -9.25
CA GLU A 163 15.70 6.79 -8.68
C GLU A 163 14.49 6.21 -7.94
N ALA A 164 13.79 5.24 -8.53
CA ALA A 164 12.65 4.58 -7.89
C ALA A 164 13.05 3.83 -6.61
N ARG A 165 14.23 3.19 -6.59
CA ARG A 165 14.76 2.51 -5.40
C ARG A 165 15.11 3.48 -4.29
N GLU A 166 15.74 4.60 -4.62
CA GLU A 166 16.08 5.63 -3.65
C GLU A 166 14.82 6.21 -3.00
N LEU A 167 13.81 6.54 -3.80
CA LEU A 167 12.50 6.98 -3.31
C LEU A 167 11.85 5.96 -2.39
N ALA A 168 11.85 4.67 -2.78
CA ALA A 168 11.27 3.61 -1.96
C ALA A 168 12.00 3.43 -0.61
N LEU A 169 13.32 3.62 -0.59
CA LEU A 169 14.11 3.58 0.65
C LEU A 169 13.77 4.76 1.56
N GLU A 170 13.56 5.94 0.99
CA GLU A 170 13.14 7.12 1.74
C GLU A 170 11.74 6.92 2.35
N ASP A 171 10.78 6.43 1.56
CA ASP A 171 9.45 6.09 2.04
C ASP A 171 9.50 5.06 3.16
N GLN A 172 10.38 4.05 3.05
CA GLN A 172 10.60 3.08 4.11
C GLN A 172 11.10 3.74 5.40
N ARG A 173 12.02 4.71 5.32
CA ARG A 173 12.53 5.44 6.49
C ARG A 173 11.41 6.26 7.14
N CYS A 174 10.66 7.02 6.34
CA CYS A 174 9.52 7.81 6.81
C CYS A 174 8.45 6.94 7.50
N ALA A 175 8.13 5.78 6.93
CA ALA A 175 7.18 4.84 7.54
C ALA A 175 7.70 4.30 8.90
N LYS A 176 9.00 3.98 8.99
CA LYS A 176 9.61 3.52 10.24
C LYS A 176 9.58 4.59 11.34
N THR A 177 9.91 5.84 10.99
CA THR A 177 9.88 6.95 11.95
C THR A 177 8.45 7.25 12.41
N TYR A 178 7.48 7.23 11.50
CA TYR A 178 6.07 7.39 11.82
C TYR A 178 5.57 6.32 12.81
N LEU A 179 5.84 5.04 12.52
CA LEU A 179 5.48 3.92 13.41
C LEU A 179 6.13 4.03 14.79
N ALA A 180 7.39 4.47 14.88
CA ALA A 180 8.06 4.69 16.14
C ALA A 180 7.39 5.81 16.95
N SER A 181 7.04 6.93 16.30
CA SER A 181 6.38 8.07 16.94
C SER A 181 4.97 7.73 17.46
N ASN A 182 4.20 6.94 16.71
CA ASN A 182 2.87 6.53 17.12
C ASN A 182 2.91 5.58 18.33
N LYS A 183 3.86 4.63 18.35
CA LYS A 183 4.05 3.78 19.53
C LYS A 183 4.32 4.58 20.80
N GLU A 184 5.08 5.67 20.68
CA GLU A 184 5.35 6.55 21.82
C GLU A 184 4.09 7.29 22.26
N LYS A 185 3.32 7.87 21.33
CA LYS A 185 2.03 8.53 21.62
C LYS A 185 1.04 7.57 22.29
N ASP A 186 0.92 6.34 21.77
CA ASP A 186 0.05 5.30 22.32
C ASP A 186 0.48 4.91 23.73
N ALA A 187 1.78 4.72 23.96
CA ALA A 187 2.32 4.44 25.30
C ALA A 187 2.04 5.58 26.29
N GLN A 188 2.15 6.83 25.86
CA GLN A 188 1.81 8.00 26.68
C GLN A 188 0.31 8.06 27.00
N GLN A 189 -0.56 7.76 26.03
CA GLN A 189 -2.00 7.70 26.24
C GLN A 189 -2.37 6.58 27.23
N LEU A 190 -1.81 5.39 27.10
CA LEU A 190 -2.02 4.28 28.02
C LEU A 190 -1.57 4.62 29.45
N LYS A 191 -0.44 5.31 29.61
CA LYS A 191 0.02 5.80 30.93
C LYS A 191 -0.97 6.81 31.54
N LYS A 192 -1.52 7.73 30.73
CA LYS A 192 -2.54 8.70 31.19
C LYS A 192 -3.82 7.99 31.63
N ILE A 193 -4.30 7.05 30.82
CA ILE A 193 -5.46 6.20 31.12
C ILE A 193 -5.22 5.45 32.43
N ALA A 194 -4.12 4.70 32.55
CA ALA A 194 -3.77 3.93 33.75
C ALA A 194 -3.72 4.82 35.02
N LYS A 195 -3.14 6.02 34.92
CA LYS A 195 -3.12 7.00 36.02
C LYS A 195 -4.52 7.47 36.42
N GLN A 196 -5.41 7.68 35.45
CA GLN A 196 -6.80 8.05 35.69
C GLN A 196 -7.59 6.92 36.38
N TRP A 197 -7.40 5.67 35.95
CA TRP A 197 -8.00 4.49 36.58
C TRP A 197 -7.51 4.30 38.02
N SER A 198 -6.21 4.48 38.28
CA SER A 198 -5.64 4.41 39.64
C SER A 198 -6.28 5.45 40.58
N ARG A 199 -6.44 6.71 40.11
CA ARG A 199 -7.12 7.76 40.88
C ARG A 199 -8.57 7.43 41.20
N ARG A 200 -9.33 6.90 40.23
CA ARG A 200 -10.73 6.47 40.43
C ARG A 200 -10.86 5.32 41.43
N ARG A 201 -9.94 4.34 41.37
CA ARG A 201 -9.92 3.19 42.27
C ARG A 201 -9.69 3.60 43.72
N MET A 202 -8.79 4.55 43.98
CA MET A 202 -8.48 5.01 45.34
C MET A 202 -9.49 6.03 45.89
N GLY A 203 -10.12 6.84 45.03
CA GLY A 203 -11.12 7.85 45.45
C GLY A 203 -12.50 7.29 45.80
N SER A 204 -12.83 6.06 45.39
CA SER A 204 -14.17 5.48 45.57
C SER A 204 -14.35 4.64 46.85
N PHE A 205 -13.29 4.37 47.62
CA PHE A 205 -13.41 3.59 48.87
C PHE A 205 -13.81 4.44 50.10
N GLY A 206 -13.89 5.77 49.97
CA GLY A 206 -14.09 6.67 51.12
C GLY A 206 -15.53 6.92 51.57
N LYS A 207 -16.57 6.53 50.82
CA LYS A 207 -17.97 6.84 51.16
C LYS A 207 -18.98 5.76 50.76
N ILE A 208 -18.63 4.48 50.82
CA ILE A 208 -19.67 3.47 51.06
C ILE A 208 -20.02 3.64 52.54
N LYS A 209 -20.91 4.58 52.86
CA LYS A 209 -21.65 4.54 54.12
C LYS A 209 -22.29 3.17 54.12
N THR A 210 -21.79 2.28 54.97
CA THR A 210 -22.47 1.08 55.37
C THR A 210 -23.82 1.50 55.94
N PHE A 211 -24.81 1.67 55.07
CA PHE A 211 -26.22 1.61 55.43
C PHE A 211 -26.53 0.15 55.75
N PHE A 212 -25.90 -0.35 56.82
CA PHE A 212 -26.41 -1.46 57.59
C PHE A 212 -27.61 -0.91 58.37
N SER A 213 -28.69 -0.61 57.65
CA SER A 213 -30.00 -0.56 58.24
C SER A 213 -30.31 -1.99 58.62
N ALA A 214 -30.47 -2.22 59.93
CA ALA A 214 -30.86 -3.48 60.52
C ALA A 214 -32.31 -3.84 60.12
N GLY A 215 -32.51 -4.17 58.85
CA GLY A 215 -33.71 -4.84 58.38
C GLY A 215 -33.60 -6.31 58.70
N LYS A 216 -34.34 -6.77 59.72
CA LYS A 216 -34.63 -8.18 59.97
C LYS A 216 -35.24 -8.78 58.69
N VAL A 217 -34.43 -9.45 57.88
CA VAL A 217 -34.93 -10.33 56.82
C VAL A 217 -35.18 -11.69 57.46
N SER A 218 -36.45 -12.02 57.65
CA SER A 218 -36.90 -13.35 58.03
C SER A 218 -36.44 -14.35 56.98
N ALA A 219 -35.74 -15.40 57.42
CA ALA A 219 -35.27 -16.48 56.58
C ALA A 219 -36.45 -17.24 55.94
N PRO A 220 -36.47 -17.46 54.62
CA PRO A 220 -37.34 -18.48 54.03
C PRO A 220 -36.78 -19.88 54.34
N PRO A 221 -37.63 -20.83 54.78
CA PRO A 221 -37.22 -22.20 55.01
C PRO A 221 -37.22 -23.01 53.71
N GLY A 222 -36.15 -23.78 53.51
CA GLY A 222 -35.98 -24.75 52.44
C GLY A 222 -35.16 -24.20 51.26
N SER A 223 -34.26 -24.94 50.61
CA SER A 223 -33.89 -26.35 50.71
C SER A 223 -32.73 -26.58 49.71
N SER A 224 -31.75 -27.38 50.11
CA SER A 224 -30.94 -28.30 49.26
C SER A 224 -30.42 -27.84 47.89
N SER A 225 -29.09 -27.60 47.79
CA SER A 225 -28.13 -28.50 47.11
C SER A 225 -26.86 -27.76 46.64
N PRO A 226 -25.66 -28.32 46.86
CA PRO A 226 -24.42 -27.77 46.32
C PRO A 226 -24.21 -28.28 44.89
N ARG A 227 -24.50 -27.44 43.88
CA ARG A 227 -24.08 -27.72 42.50
C ARG A 227 -22.65 -27.21 42.29
N SER A 228 -21.75 -28.15 42.04
CA SER A 228 -20.37 -27.90 41.63
C SER A 228 -20.34 -27.11 40.31
N LEU A 229 -19.81 -25.89 40.37
CA LEU A 229 -19.52 -25.10 39.19
C LEU A 229 -18.23 -25.65 38.55
N ARG A 230 -18.41 -26.58 37.61
CA ARG A 230 -17.36 -26.93 36.64
C ARG A 230 -16.99 -25.67 35.84
N ARG A 231 -15.72 -25.30 35.88
CA ARG A 231 -15.11 -24.32 34.97
C ARG A 231 -15.29 -24.81 33.53
N GLY A 232 -16.26 -24.24 32.82
CA GLY A 232 -16.36 -24.35 31.37
C GLY A 232 -15.31 -23.47 30.73
N MET A 233 -14.25 -24.08 30.21
CA MET A 233 -13.34 -23.47 29.23
C MET A 233 -14.17 -23.12 27.99
N LEU A 234 -14.50 -21.84 27.83
CA LEU A 234 -15.04 -21.30 26.58
C LEU A 234 -13.94 -21.39 25.51
N ARG A 235 -13.96 -22.49 24.76
CA ARG A 235 -13.23 -22.61 23.50
C ARG A 235 -14.05 -21.83 22.47
N TRP A 236 -13.54 -20.70 22.01
CA TRP A 236 -14.03 -20.03 20.80
C TRP A 236 -13.78 -20.96 19.61
N SER A 237 -14.76 -21.77 19.22
CA SER A 237 -14.77 -22.44 17.92
C SER A 237 -15.47 -21.50 16.93
N SER A 238 -14.68 -20.90 16.05
CA SER A 238 -15.17 -20.14 14.90
C SER A 238 -15.74 -21.12 13.88
N SER A 239 -16.97 -21.57 14.10
CA SER A 239 -17.73 -22.38 13.15
C SER A 239 -18.69 -21.46 12.42
N ARG A 240 -18.17 -20.85 11.34
CA ARG A 240 -18.96 -20.11 10.36
C ARG A 240 -19.60 -21.13 9.41
N THR A 241 -20.69 -21.75 9.83
CA THR A 241 -21.53 -22.56 8.94
C THR A 241 -22.24 -21.61 7.97
N HIS A 242 -21.72 -21.54 6.75
CA HIS A 242 -22.44 -20.97 5.62
C HIS A 242 -23.61 -21.88 5.27
N ILE A 243 -24.83 -21.43 5.56
CA ILE A 243 -26.06 -21.97 5.00
C ILE A 243 -26.06 -21.52 3.53
N ALA A 244 -25.77 -22.44 2.62
CA ALA A 244 -25.97 -22.24 1.19
C ALA A 244 -27.46 -22.49 0.89
N GLU A 245 -28.26 -21.44 0.89
CA GLU A 245 -29.56 -21.46 0.21
C GLU A 245 -29.31 -21.42 -1.29
N VAL A 246 -29.59 -22.54 -1.96
CA VAL A 246 -29.63 -22.66 -3.41
C VAL A 246 -30.91 -21.97 -3.88
N VAL A 247 -30.85 -20.65 -4.06
CA VAL A 247 -31.90 -19.91 -4.76
C VAL A 247 -31.61 -20.03 -6.26
N SER A 248 -32.50 -20.73 -6.96
CA SER A 248 -32.44 -20.87 -8.42
C SER A 248 -32.60 -19.49 -9.06
N SER A 249 -31.54 -19.00 -9.71
CA SER A 249 -31.59 -17.76 -10.50
C SER A 249 -32.46 -17.93 -11.73
N PRO A 250 -33.32 -16.95 -12.07
CA PRO A 250 -34.01 -16.93 -13.36
C PRO A 250 -33.04 -16.59 -14.49
N ASP A 251 -33.12 -17.38 -15.57
CA ASP A 251 -32.35 -17.22 -16.79
C ASP A 251 -32.48 -15.81 -17.38
N CYS A 252 -31.39 -15.05 -17.34
CA CYS A 252 -31.28 -13.76 -18.01
C CYS A 252 -30.82 -14.01 -19.46
N SER A 253 -31.75 -14.50 -20.29
CA SER A 253 -31.52 -14.71 -21.73
C SER A 253 -31.41 -13.36 -22.42
N ARG A 254 -30.18 -12.96 -22.75
CA ARG A 254 -29.87 -11.72 -23.49
C ARG A 254 -30.19 -11.93 -24.97
N THR A 255 -31.27 -11.33 -25.44
CA THR A 255 -31.64 -11.28 -26.86
C THR A 255 -30.60 -10.49 -27.66
N LEU A 256 -29.82 -11.18 -28.49
CA LEU A 256 -28.97 -10.57 -29.51
C LEU A 256 -29.86 -10.05 -30.64
N VAL A 257 -29.99 -8.73 -30.75
CA VAL A 257 -30.59 -8.08 -31.92
C VAL A 257 -29.49 -7.94 -32.97
N SER A 258 -29.52 -8.81 -33.98
CA SER A 258 -28.72 -8.65 -35.20
C SER A 258 -29.33 -7.56 -36.06
N GLY A 259 -28.77 -6.35 -36.01
CA GLY A 259 -29.06 -5.30 -36.97
C GLY A 259 -28.25 -5.52 -38.25
N VAL A 260 -28.94 -5.90 -39.32
CA VAL A 260 -28.46 -5.89 -40.70
C VAL A 260 -28.76 -4.50 -41.27
N ALA A 261 -27.73 -3.82 -41.76
CA ALA A 261 -27.79 -2.86 -42.86
C ALA A 261 -26.39 -2.69 -43.46
#